data_AF-A0A1I6SIS3-F1
#
_entry.id   AF-A0A1I6SIS3-F1
#
_cell.length_a   1.000
_cell.length_b   1.000
_cell.length_c   1.000
_cell.angle_alpha   90.00
_cell.angle_beta   90.00
_cell.angle_gamma   90.00
#
_symmetry.space_group_name_H-M   'P 1'
#
loop_
_entity.id
_entity.type
_entity.pdbx_description
1 polymer ?
#
loop_
_entity_poly.entity_id
_entity_poly.type
_entity_poly.pdbx_seq_one_letter_code
_entity_poly.pdbx_strand_id
1 'polypeptide(L)'
;MAVQVTLRPLEYEDLVDVKRWYNDPTTLTMIGHTPKSLTAIEEMVEQMEQTGAEIYVIESRQHDKLGWIHLTSINQSHGRAEIGLMLDREHQGQGHGEAAMLQMLSYAFDHLRLNKVYLTTRGINEKAKGLYEKLGFKIEGTFKDHCFVNGKYYDTYFMSLFESDWRH
;
A
#
# COMPACT_ATOMS: atom_id res chain seq x y z
N MET A 1 -13.70 8.17 18.51
CA MET A 1 -12.36 8.80 18.54
C MET A 1 -11.66 8.39 17.25
N ALA A 2 -10.96 9.31 16.56
CA ALA A 2 -10.22 8.96 15.36
C ALA A 2 -9.12 7.95 15.69
N VAL A 3 -8.99 6.90 14.89
CA VAL A 3 -7.94 5.90 15.00
C VAL A 3 -6.60 6.59 14.74
N GLN A 4 -5.64 6.42 15.63
CA GLN A 4 -4.31 7.01 15.49
C GLN A 4 -3.27 5.91 15.31
N VAL A 5 -2.43 6.10 14.31
CA VAL A 5 -1.26 5.29 14.00
C VAL A 5 -0.06 6.23 13.81
N THR A 6 1.14 5.70 13.86
CA THR A 6 2.36 6.43 13.48
C THR A 6 3.08 5.67 12.38
N LEU A 7 3.73 6.40 11.48
CA LEU A 7 4.62 5.84 10.47
C LEU A 7 6.05 6.04 10.93
N ARG A 8 6.82 4.95 11.01
CA ARG A 8 8.27 5.00 11.23
C ARG A 8 8.99 4.25 10.12
N PRO A 9 10.25 4.61 9.79
CA PRO A 9 11.04 3.86 8.82
C PRO A 9 11.06 2.36 9.12
N LEU A 10 11.05 1.55 8.06
CA LEU A 10 11.25 0.11 8.15
C LEU A 10 12.68 -0.19 8.58
N GLU A 11 12.84 -1.08 9.56
CA GLU A 11 14.14 -1.56 10.02
C GLU A 11 14.32 -3.04 9.67
N TYR A 12 15.56 -3.52 9.66
CA TYR A 12 15.89 -4.91 9.29
C TYR A 12 15.12 -5.96 10.12
N GLU A 13 14.92 -5.69 11.41
CA GLU A 13 14.19 -6.59 12.31
C GLU A 13 12.69 -6.73 11.97
N ASP A 14 12.13 -5.76 11.26
CA ASP A 14 10.73 -5.79 10.81
C ASP A 14 10.50 -6.74 9.65
N LEU A 15 11.56 -7.19 8.96
CA LEU A 15 11.43 -8.08 7.79
C LEU A 15 10.74 -9.41 8.14
N VAL A 16 10.84 -9.84 9.40
CA VAL A 16 10.10 -11.01 9.90
C VAL A 16 8.59 -10.77 9.89
N ASP A 17 8.16 -9.58 10.30
CA ASP A 17 6.75 -9.16 10.27
C ASP A 17 6.28 -8.90 8.84
N VAL A 18 7.10 -8.24 8.00
CA VAL A 18 6.82 -8.05 6.57
C VAL A 18 6.60 -9.40 5.90
N LYS A 19 7.48 -10.39 6.13
CA LYS A 19 7.28 -11.76 5.63
C LYS A 19 5.98 -12.38 6.13
N ARG A 20 5.61 -12.18 7.39
CA ARG A 20 4.35 -12.70 7.96
C ARG A 20 3.15 -12.12 7.22
N TRP A 21 3.09 -10.81 7.05
CA TRP A 21 1.99 -10.13 6.36
C TRP A 21 1.94 -10.50 4.87
N TYR A 22 3.10 -10.52 4.21
CA TYR A 22 3.23 -10.80 2.78
C TYR A 22 2.79 -12.22 2.44
N ASN A 23 3.03 -13.19 3.34
CA ASN A 23 2.66 -14.58 3.15
C ASN A 23 1.29 -14.97 3.75
N ASP A 24 0.51 -14.03 4.28
CA ASP A 24 -0.86 -14.34 4.72
C ASP A 24 -1.69 -14.86 3.52
N PRO A 25 -2.42 -15.99 3.65
CA PRO A 25 -3.19 -16.57 2.56
C PRO A 25 -4.21 -15.61 1.91
N THR A 26 -4.79 -14.71 2.70
CA THR A 26 -5.73 -13.70 2.20
C THR A 26 -4.99 -12.67 1.38
N THR A 27 -3.86 -12.16 1.89
CA THR A 27 -2.98 -11.23 1.18
C THR A 27 -2.49 -11.81 -0.14
N LEU A 28 -2.03 -13.06 -0.13
CA LEU A 28 -1.60 -13.79 -1.33
C LEU A 28 -2.73 -13.86 -2.36
N THR A 29 -3.98 -14.06 -1.95
CA THR A 29 -5.10 -14.08 -2.90
C THR A 29 -5.38 -12.69 -3.48
N MET A 30 -5.38 -11.66 -2.63
CA MET A 30 -5.77 -10.29 -2.98
C MET A 30 -4.73 -9.52 -3.77
N ILE A 31 -3.44 -9.88 -3.65
CA ILE A 31 -2.33 -9.25 -4.36
C ILE A 31 -1.76 -10.18 -5.45
N GLY A 32 -1.79 -11.50 -5.20
CA GLY A 32 -1.35 -12.61 -6.05
C GLY A 32 0.06 -12.56 -6.55
N HIS A 33 0.95 -12.35 -5.60
CA HIS A 33 2.31 -12.86 -5.61
C HIS A 33 2.37 -14.27 -4.99
N THR A 34 3.53 -14.91 -5.12
CA THR A 34 3.84 -16.19 -4.46
C THR A 34 4.44 -15.95 -3.07
N PRO A 35 4.26 -16.88 -2.11
CA PRO A 35 4.94 -16.78 -0.82
C PRO A 35 6.45 -16.59 -0.97
N LYS A 36 7.05 -15.73 -0.15
CA LYS A 36 8.48 -15.41 -0.16
C LYS A 36 9.19 -15.97 1.07
N SER A 37 10.44 -16.40 0.88
CA SER A 37 11.37 -16.65 1.99
C SER A 37 11.77 -15.33 2.66
N LEU A 38 12.46 -15.38 3.81
CA LEU A 38 12.96 -14.16 4.44
C LEU A 38 14.00 -13.48 3.53
N THR A 39 14.92 -14.23 2.95
CA THR A 39 15.89 -13.74 1.96
C THR A 39 15.22 -13.05 0.78
N ALA A 40 14.13 -13.62 0.24
CA ALA A 40 13.42 -13.00 -0.88
C ALA A 40 12.62 -11.73 -0.48
N ILE A 41 12.33 -11.54 0.81
CA ILE A 41 11.74 -10.30 1.34
C ILE A 41 12.84 -9.25 1.52
N GLU A 42 13.99 -9.64 2.07
CA GLU A 42 15.19 -8.81 2.19
C GLU A 42 15.62 -8.25 0.83
N GLU A 43 15.86 -9.12 -0.15
CA GLU A 43 16.21 -8.72 -1.53
C GLU A 43 15.18 -7.76 -2.15
N MET A 44 13.89 -8.00 -1.89
CA MET A 44 12.82 -7.14 -2.41
C MET A 44 12.84 -5.75 -1.78
N VAL A 45 13.03 -5.66 -0.45
CA VAL A 45 13.11 -4.38 0.27
C VAL A 45 14.36 -3.62 -0.15
N GLU A 46 15.53 -4.29 -0.22
CA GLU A 46 16.77 -3.67 -0.70
C GLU A 46 16.61 -3.10 -2.11
N GLN A 47 15.94 -3.83 -3.02
CA GLN A 47 15.67 -3.32 -4.36
C GLN A 47 14.77 -2.09 -4.33
N MET A 48 13.71 -2.09 -3.51
CA MET A 48 12.82 -0.94 -3.35
C MET A 48 13.62 0.28 -2.86
N GLU A 49 14.44 0.13 -1.83
CA GLU A 49 15.30 1.20 -1.29
C GLU A 49 16.30 1.74 -2.31
N GLN A 50 16.94 0.85 -3.08
CA GLN A 50 17.87 1.24 -4.16
C GLN A 50 17.18 2.07 -5.26
N THR A 51 15.88 1.87 -5.47
CA THR A 51 15.06 2.69 -6.38
C THR A 51 14.49 3.95 -5.74
N GLY A 52 14.87 4.26 -4.50
CA GLY A 52 14.43 5.43 -3.76
C GLY A 52 13.01 5.30 -3.22
N ALA A 53 12.56 4.08 -2.91
CA ALA A 53 11.28 3.89 -2.24
C ALA A 53 11.30 4.43 -0.81
N GLU A 54 10.14 4.93 -0.39
CA GLU A 54 9.88 5.45 0.94
C GLU A 54 9.04 4.41 1.69
N ILE A 55 9.63 3.66 2.64
CA ILE A 55 9.03 2.46 3.24
C ILE A 55 8.89 2.63 4.76
N TYR A 56 7.68 2.41 5.28
CA TYR A 56 7.36 2.65 6.68
C TYR A 56 6.56 1.51 7.30
N VAL A 57 6.84 1.21 8.56
CA VAL A 57 5.99 0.40 9.43
C VAL A 57 4.88 1.26 10.00
N ILE A 58 3.67 0.70 10.07
CA ILE A 58 2.51 1.31 10.70
C ILE A 58 2.44 0.82 12.13
N GLU A 59 2.52 1.72 13.10
CA GLU A 59 2.46 1.39 14.51
C GLU A 59 1.18 1.89 15.20
N SER A 60 0.68 1.11 16.15
CA SER A 60 -0.35 1.53 17.09
C SER A 60 0.23 2.52 18.12
N ARG A 61 -0.64 3.18 18.90
CA ARG A 61 -0.19 3.98 20.07
C ARG A 61 0.54 3.16 21.13
N GLN A 62 0.37 1.84 21.13
CA GLN A 62 1.03 0.90 22.04
C GLN A 62 2.30 0.29 21.41
N HIS A 63 2.72 0.77 20.23
CA HIS A 63 3.85 0.27 19.45
C HIS A 63 3.67 -1.14 18.89
N ASP A 64 2.42 -1.58 18.69
CA ASP A 64 2.16 -2.81 17.93
C ASP A 64 2.37 -2.53 16.45
N LYS A 65 3.08 -3.44 15.76
CA LYS A 65 3.27 -3.36 14.30
C LYS A 65 2.00 -3.85 13.59
N LEU A 66 1.31 -2.92 12.94
CA LEU A 66 0.00 -3.15 12.33
C LEU A 66 0.09 -3.51 10.84
N GLY A 67 1.24 -3.28 10.23
CA GLY A 67 1.45 -3.44 8.81
C GLY A 67 2.57 -2.54 8.30
N TRP A 68 2.63 -2.39 6.98
CA TRP A 68 3.57 -1.50 6.30
C TRP A 68 2.90 -0.77 5.14
N ILE A 69 3.45 0.39 4.83
CA ILE A 69 3.02 1.28 3.75
C ILE A 69 4.25 1.83 3.05
N HIS A 70 4.18 2.00 1.74
CA HIS A 70 5.31 2.49 0.97
C HIS A 70 4.89 3.34 -0.22
N LEU A 71 5.78 4.25 -0.62
CA LEU A 71 5.77 4.86 -1.95
C LEU A 71 6.93 4.27 -2.78
N THR A 72 6.61 3.79 -3.97
CA THR A 72 7.58 3.28 -4.94
C THR A 72 7.43 4.03 -6.26
N SER A 73 8.31 3.75 -7.23
CA SER A 73 8.25 4.37 -8.56
C SER A 73 8.17 5.91 -8.49
N ILE A 74 8.86 6.50 -7.50
CA ILE A 74 8.82 7.94 -7.25
C ILE A 74 9.54 8.64 -8.39
N ASN A 75 8.77 9.34 -9.22
CA ASN A 75 9.30 10.12 -10.32
C ASN A 75 9.06 11.60 -10.05
N GLN A 76 10.09 12.27 -9.53
CA GLN A 76 10.01 13.68 -9.16
C GLN A 76 9.79 14.59 -10.37
N SER A 77 10.39 14.29 -11.52
CA SER A 77 10.21 15.07 -12.75
C SER A 77 8.78 15.04 -13.28
N HIS A 78 8.06 13.94 -13.05
CA HIS A 78 6.66 13.78 -13.44
C HIS A 78 5.68 14.01 -12.29
N GLY A 79 6.19 14.26 -11.07
CA GLY A 79 5.39 14.47 -9.87
C GLY A 79 4.45 13.31 -9.56
N ARG A 80 4.91 12.06 -9.64
CA ARG A 80 4.07 10.89 -9.32
C ARG A 80 4.78 9.77 -8.58
N ALA A 81 4.03 9.00 -7.80
CA ALA A 81 4.49 7.79 -7.13
C ALA A 81 3.37 6.74 -7.03
N GLU A 82 3.76 5.47 -6.92
CA GLU A 82 2.86 4.37 -6.62
C GLU A 82 2.80 4.14 -5.11
N ILE A 83 1.60 4.01 -4.53
CA ILE A 83 1.40 3.72 -3.11
C ILE A 83 0.97 2.27 -2.91
N GLY A 84 1.59 1.61 -1.94
CA GLY A 84 1.22 0.27 -1.50
C GLY A 84 0.97 0.22 0.00
N LEU A 85 -0.03 -0.55 0.43
CA LEU A 85 -0.41 -0.74 1.82
C LEU A 85 -0.69 -2.22 2.07
N MET A 86 -0.19 -2.74 3.18
CA MET A 86 -0.57 -4.05 3.67
C MET A 86 -0.65 -4.02 5.20
N LEU A 87 -1.79 -4.45 5.72
CA LEU A 87 -2.03 -4.55 7.15
C LEU A 87 -2.02 -6.02 7.57
N ASP A 88 -1.57 -6.25 8.80
CA ASP A 88 -1.82 -7.50 9.50
C ASP A 88 -3.32 -7.78 9.52
N ARG A 89 -3.67 -9.04 9.26
CA ARG A 89 -5.05 -9.51 9.12
C ARG A 89 -5.90 -9.14 10.33
N GLU A 90 -5.34 -9.26 11.53
CA GLU A 90 -6.02 -8.97 12.79
C GLU A 90 -6.41 -7.50 12.93
N HIS A 91 -5.68 -6.60 12.25
CA HIS A 91 -5.85 -5.15 12.33
C HIS A 91 -6.63 -4.55 11.14
N GLN A 92 -7.12 -5.39 10.22
CA GLN A 92 -7.89 -4.90 9.09
C GLN A 92 -9.34 -4.54 9.47
N GLY A 93 -9.91 -3.55 8.79
CA GLY A 93 -11.31 -3.14 9.02
C GLY A 93 -11.53 -2.29 10.27
N GLN A 94 -10.45 -1.93 10.97
CA GLN A 94 -10.48 -1.13 12.19
C GLN A 94 -10.07 0.34 11.96
N GLY A 95 -9.94 0.78 10.69
CA GLY A 95 -9.56 2.16 10.35
C GLY A 95 -8.05 2.44 10.30
N HIS A 96 -7.18 1.50 10.67
CA HIS A 96 -5.72 1.69 10.64
C HIS A 96 -5.17 2.01 9.24
N GLY A 97 -5.68 1.34 8.21
CA GLY A 97 -5.25 1.56 6.83
C GLY A 97 -5.61 2.94 6.31
N GLU A 98 -6.78 3.45 6.67
CA GLU A 98 -7.20 4.81 6.37
C GLU A 98 -6.27 5.82 7.04
N ALA A 99 -6.02 5.66 8.34
CA ALA A 99 -5.14 6.54 9.09
C ALA A 99 -3.70 6.54 8.55
N ALA A 100 -3.17 5.38 8.15
CA ALA A 100 -1.83 5.26 7.55
C ALA A 100 -1.76 5.90 6.15
N MET A 101 -2.76 5.65 5.30
CA MET A 101 -2.83 6.24 3.96
C MET A 101 -2.91 7.77 4.03
N LEU A 102 -3.74 8.33 4.92
CA LEU A 102 -3.84 9.79 5.09
C LEU A 102 -2.48 10.42 5.44
N GLN A 103 -1.69 9.78 6.30
CA GLN A 103 -0.35 10.26 6.64
C GLN A 103 0.62 10.16 5.46
N MET A 104 0.63 9.03 4.75
CA MET A 104 1.50 8.85 3.59
C MET A 104 1.12 9.76 2.42
N LEU A 105 -0.17 10.03 2.21
CA LEU A 105 -0.66 10.97 1.20
C LEU A 105 -0.28 12.41 1.55
N SER A 106 -0.44 12.81 2.82
CA SER A 106 0.07 14.11 3.28
C SER A 106 1.57 14.22 3.01
N TYR A 107 2.36 13.18 3.32
CA TYR A 107 3.78 13.17 2.96
C TYR A 107 4.04 13.30 1.45
N ALA A 108 3.34 12.53 0.62
CA ALA A 108 3.47 12.59 -0.84
C ALA A 108 3.16 13.98 -1.43
N PHE A 109 2.10 14.62 -0.96
CA PHE A 109 1.63 15.90 -1.51
C PHE A 109 2.32 17.11 -0.85
N ASP A 110 2.54 17.09 0.46
CA ASP A 110 3.09 18.22 1.22
C ASP A 110 4.62 18.27 1.18
N HIS A 111 5.27 17.12 1.39
CA HIS A 111 6.72 17.04 1.52
C HIS A 111 7.40 16.73 0.19
N LEU A 112 6.93 15.69 -0.51
CA LEU A 112 7.49 15.33 -1.82
C LEU A 112 6.97 16.25 -2.95
N ARG A 113 5.89 17.02 -2.71
CA ARG A 113 5.26 17.91 -3.70
C ARG A 113 4.88 17.20 -5.00
N LEU A 114 4.41 15.96 -4.88
CA LEU A 114 3.90 15.20 -6.01
C LEU A 114 2.55 15.79 -6.47
N ASN A 115 2.25 15.63 -7.75
CA ASN A 115 0.95 15.97 -8.32
C ASN A 115 -0.04 14.79 -8.26
N LYS A 116 0.47 13.55 -8.23
CA LYS A 116 -0.35 12.34 -8.35
C LYS A 116 0.20 11.17 -7.53
N VAL A 117 -0.69 10.50 -6.82
CA VAL A 117 -0.42 9.17 -6.22
C VAL A 117 -1.34 8.16 -6.88
N TYR A 118 -0.80 7.00 -7.26
CA TYR A 118 -1.57 5.94 -7.90
C TYR A 118 -1.32 4.58 -7.27
N LEU A 119 -2.18 3.62 -7.58
CA LEU A 119 -2.08 2.23 -7.17
C LEU A 119 -2.81 1.32 -8.14
N THR A 120 -2.54 0.03 -8.04
CA THR A 120 -3.37 -1.00 -8.66
C THR A 120 -4.06 -1.86 -7.62
N THR A 121 -5.29 -2.27 -7.89
CA THR A 121 -6.02 -3.20 -7.03
C THR A 121 -6.85 -4.18 -7.84
N ARG A 122 -6.84 -5.45 -7.43
CA ARG A 122 -7.60 -6.50 -8.12
C ARG A 122 -9.09 -6.28 -7.95
N GLY A 123 -9.88 -6.64 -8.95
CA GLY A 123 -11.34 -6.50 -8.92
C GLY A 123 -12.01 -7.31 -7.80
N ILE A 124 -11.36 -8.37 -7.33
CA ILE A 124 -11.82 -9.15 -6.16
C ILE A 124 -11.55 -8.47 -4.81
N ASN A 125 -10.68 -7.45 -4.77
CA ASN A 125 -10.28 -6.77 -3.55
C ASN A 125 -11.19 -5.57 -3.26
N GLU A 126 -12.50 -5.84 -3.17
CA GLU A 126 -13.54 -4.83 -2.97
C GLU A 126 -13.31 -3.99 -1.70
N LYS A 127 -12.76 -4.60 -0.65
CA LYS A 127 -12.44 -3.92 0.61
C LYS A 127 -11.36 -2.85 0.42
N ALA A 128 -10.27 -3.16 -0.28
CA ALA A 128 -9.23 -2.17 -0.56
C ALA A 128 -9.74 -1.10 -1.52
N LYS A 129 -10.47 -1.50 -2.57
CA LYS A 129 -11.12 -0.56 -3.50
C LYS A 129 -12.02 0.44 -2.76
N GLY A 130 -12.87 -0.03 -1.85
CA GLY A 130 -13.74 0.85 -1.06
C GLY A 130 -12.98 1.80 -0.14
N LEU A 131 -11.83 1.38 0.42
CA LEU A 131 -10.93 2.27 1.16
C LEU A 131 -10.36 3.36 0.23
N TYR A 132 -9.89 3.00 -0.96
CA TYR A 132 -9.31 3.96 -1.90
C TYR A 132 -10.35 4.96 -2.38
N GLU A 133 -11.56 4.50 -2.73
CA GLU A 133 -12.68 5.38 -3.12
C GLU A 133 -13.06 6.33 -1.98
N LYS A 134 -13.09 5.85 -0.73
CA LYS A 134 -13.32 6.70 0.45
C LYS A 134 -12.27 7.78 0.61
N LEU A 135 -11.01 7.48 0.26
CA LEU A 135 -9.88 8.43 0.29
C LEU A 135 -9.82 9.34 -0.94
N GLY A 136 -10.81 9.28 -1.85
CA GLY A 136 -10.89 10.13 -3.03
C GLY A 136 -10.16 9.61 -4.25
N PHE A 137 -9.58 8.40 -4.21
CA PHE A 137 -9.02 7.79 -5.42
C PHE A 137 -10.12 7.48 -6.42
N LYS A 138 -9.83 7.74 -7.70
CA LYS A 138 -10.73 7.47 -8.83
C LYS A 138 -10.10 6.43 -9.74
N ILE A 139 -10.92 5.60 -10.38
CA ILE A 139 -10.46 4.66 -11.40
C ILE A 139 -10.09 5.47 -12.66
N GLU A 140 -8.84 5.38 -13.10
CA GLU A 140 -8.38 5.96 -14.37
C GLU A 140 -8.26 4.89 -15.47
N GLY A 141 -8.09 3.62 -15.09
CA GLY A 141 -7.88 2.52 -16.02
C GLY A 141 -8.39 1.20 -15.47
N THR A 142 -8.81 0.32 -16.38
CA THR A 142 -9.17 -1.06 -16.06
C THR A 142 -8.37 -1.99 -16.96
N PHE A 143 -7.53 -2.82 -16.35
CA PHE A 143 -6.83 -3.90 -17.03
C PHE A 143 -7.76 -5.11 -17.06
N LYS A 144 -8.29 -5.42 -18.24
CA LYS A 144 -9.24 -6.51 -18.44
C LYS A 144 -8.59 -7.87 -18.23
N ASP A 145 -9.25 -8.77 -17.51
CA ASP A 145 -8.82 -10.16 -17.28
C ASP A 145 -7.36 -10.27 -16.78
N HIS A 146 -6.94 -9.29 -15.96
CA HIS A 146 -5.53 -9.10 -15.62
C HIS A 146 -5.04 -9.96 -14.45
N CYS A 147 -5.94 -10.43 -13.58
CA CYS A 147 -5.56 -11.29 -12.46
C CYS A 147 -6.33 -12.62 -12.45
N PHE A 148 -5.59 -13.73 -12.33
CA PHE A 148 -6.16 -15.07 -12.22
C PHE A 148 -6.27 -15.49 -10.76
N VAL A 149 -7.47 -15.85 -10.32
CA VAL A 149 -7.73 -16.30 -8.95
C VAL A 149 -8.74 -17.44 -8.99
N ASN A 150 -8.35 -18.60 -8.43
CA ASN A 150 -9.22 -19.77 -8.25
C ASN A 150 -9.98 -20.18 -9.52
N GLY A 151 -9.28 -20.25 -10.67
CA GLY A 151 -9.89 -20.72 -11.93
C GLY A 151 -10.58 -19.65 -12.76
N LYS A 152 -10.62 -18.39 -12.31
CA LYS A 152 -11.29 -17.29 -13.00
C LYS A 152 -10.37 -16.09 -13.15
N TYR A 153 -10.47 -15.41 -14.30
CA TYR A 153 -9.85 -14.11 -14.51
C TYR A 153 -10.76 -12.99 -14.00
N TYR A 154 -10.14 -11.98 -13.40
CA TYR A 154 -10.76 -10.76 -12.92
C TYR A 154 -9.97 -9.56 -13.42
N ASP A 155 -10.67 -8.44 -13.59
CA ASP A 155 -10.06 -7.18 -13.93
C ASP A 155 -9.17 -6.66 -12.79
N THR A 156 -8.22 -5.79 -13.11
CA THR A 156 -7.46 -4.99 -12.14
C THR A 156 -7.71 -3.51 -12.42
N TYR A 157 -7.97 -2.74 -11.37
CA TYR A 157 -8.21 -1.31 -11.48
C TYR A 157 -6.91 -0.54 -11.22
N PHE A 158 -6.60 0.38 -12.13
CA PHE A 158 -5.63 1.45 -11.89
C PHE A 158 -6.39 2.63 -11.30
N MET A 159 -6.02 3.01 -10.08
CA MET A 159 -6.66 4.10 -9.36
C MET A 159 -5.65 5.18 -9.03
N SER A 160 -6.10 6.43 -8.99
CA SER A 160 -5.25 7.55 -8.59
C SER A 160 -5.97 8.64 -7.83
N LEU A 161 -5.19 9.38 -7.05
CA LEU A 161 -5.58 10.62 -6.39
C LEU A 161 -4.63 11.74 -6.86
N PHE A 162 -5.22 12.85 -7.31
CA PHE A 162 -4.49 14.06 -7.66
C PHE A 162 -4.39 14.99 -6.47
N GLU A 163 -3.31 15.78 -6.42
CA GLU A 163 -3.10 16.78 -5.36
C GLU A 163 -4.29 17.75 -5.27
N SER A 164 -4.81 18.20 -6.40
CA SER A 164 -5.99 19.07 -6.44
C SER A 164 -7.23 18.42 -5.81
N ASP A 165 -7.45 17.12 -6.04
CA ASP A 165 -8.57 16.39 -5.44
C ASP A 165 -8.34 16.15 -3.93
N TRP A 166 -7.08 16.06 -3.48
CA TRP A 166 -6.72 15.90 -2.07
C TRP A 166 -6.95 17.16 -1.23
N ARG A 167 -6.86 18.35 -1.83
CA ARG A 167 -7.03 19.65 -1.14
C ARG A 167 -8.48 20.09 -0.95
N HIS A 168 -9.43 19.40 -1.57
CA HIS A 168 -10.85 19.77 -1.60
C HIS A 168 -11.71 18.80 -0.80
#